data_AF-A0A7V3W1W8-F1
#
_entry.id   AF-A0A7V3W1W8-F1
#
_cell.length_a   1.000
_cell.length_b   1.000
_cell.length_c   1.000
_cell.angle_alpha   90.00
_cell.angle_beta   90.00
_cell.angle_gamma   90.00
#
_symmetry.space_group_name_H-M   'P 1'
#
loop_
_entity.id
_entity.type
_entity.pdbx_description
1 polymer ?
#
loop_
_entity_poly.entity_id
_entity_poly.type
_entity_poly.pdbx_seq_one_letter_code
_entity_poly.pdbx_strand_id
1 'polypeptide(L)' 'MTEEKKCVECGTRLAENEKICPQCGAEQPVKWMVWLVYILLGLFLIGAVYRLIVP' A
#
# COMPACT_ATOMS: atom_id res chain seq x y z
N MET A 1 20.20 0.43 6.41
CA MET A 1 19.51 -0.55 5.54
C MET A 1 18.45 0.23 4.79
N THR A 2 18.68 0.55 3.52
CA THR A 2 17.68 1.18 2.65
C THR A 2 16.79 0.07 2.12
N GLU A 3 15.51 0.03 2.51
CA GLU A 3 14.52 -0.83 1.84
C GLU A 3 14.36 -0.31 0.39
N GLU A 4 14.65 -1.18 -0.58
CA GLU A 4 14.62 -0.87 -1.99
C GLU A 4 13.61 -1.79 -2.68
N LYS A 5 12.78 -1.23 -3.55
CA LYS A 5 11.85 -1.98 -4.39
C LYS A 5 12.29 -1.91 -5.85
N LYS A 6 11.79 -2.81 -6.69
CA LYS A 6 11.99 -2.73 -8.14
C LYS A 6 10.77 -2.10 -8.79
N CYS A 7 11.01 -1.27 -9.79
CA CYS A 7 9.96 -0.74 -10.64
C CYS A 7 9.21 -1.90 -11.31
N VAL A 8 7.88 -1.88 -11.24
CA VAL A 8 7.05 -2.92 -11.86
C VAL A 8 7.10 -2.93 -13.39
N GLU A 9 7.45 -1.79 -14.01
CA GLU A 9 7.56 -1.64 -15.47
C GLU A 9 8.98 -1.92 -15.98
N CYS A 10 9.98 -1.23 -15.44
CA CYS A 10 11.34 -1.25 -15.99
C CYS A 10 12.38 -2.01 -15.15
N GLY A 11 12.03 -2.44 -13.93
CA GLY A 11 12.94 -3.19 -13.05
C GLY A 11 14.03 -2.36 -12.35
N THR A 12 14.08 -1.04 -12.56
CA THR A 12 15.02 -0.13 -11.86
C THR A 12 14.83 -0.21 -10.34
N ARG A 13 15.94 -0.15 -9.60
CA ARG A 13 15.92 -0.04 -8.14
C ARG A 13 15.41 1.34 -7.72
N LEU A 14 14.39 1.33 -6.88
CA LEU A 14 13.67 2.48 -6.37
C LEU A 14 13.70 2.45 -4.86
N ALA A 15 13.66 3.63 -4.24
CA ALA A 15 13.39 3.70 -2.81
C ALA A 15 11.95 3.23 -2.54
N GLU A 16 11.72 2.60 -1.38
CA GLU A 16 10.40 2.07 -1.01
C GLU A 16 9.28 3.12 -1.12
N ASN A 17 9.63 4.37 -0.82
CA ASN A 17 8.74 5.53 -0.76
C ASN A 17 8.53 6.23 -2.11
N GLU A 18 9.26 5.85 -3.16
CA GLU A 18 9.10 6.47 -4.48
C GLU A 18 7.74 6.12 -5.07
N LYS A 19 6.96 7.16 -5.36
CA LYS A 19 5.64 7.07 -6.01
C LYS A 19 5.73 7.03 -7.51
N ILE A 20 6.79 7.58 -8.10
CA ILE A 20 6.99 7.66 -9.55
C ILE A 20 8.41 7.21 -9.83
N CYS A 21 8.58 6.33 -10.81
CA CYS A 21 9.90 5.88 -11.22
C CYS A 21 10.62 7.00 -12.00
N PRO A 22 11.81 7.47 -11.58
CA PRO A 22 12.54 8.54 -12.29
C PRO A 22 13.14 8.09 -13.63
N GLN A 23 13.17 6.78 -13.91
CA GLN A 23 13.67 6.23 -15.18
C GLN A 23 12.60 6.10 -16.25
N CYS A 24 11.42 5.59 -15.91
CA CYS A 24 10.35 5.33 -16.89
C CYS A 24 9.10 6.21 -16.70
N GLY A 25 8.98 6.92 -15.58
CA GLY A 25 7.80 7.73 -15.26
C GLY A 25 6.60 6.94 -14.75
N ALA A 26 6.70 5.61 -14.61
CA ALA A 26 5.59 4.78 -14.13
C ALA A 26 5.28 5.02 -12.65
N GLU A 27 3.99 5.15 -12.32
CA GLU A 27 3.50 5.24 -10.95
C GLU A 27 3.69 3.91 -10.21
N GLN A 28 4.20 3.98 -8.99
CA GLN A 28 4.55 2.84 -8.17
C GLN A 28 3.65 2.77 -6.94
N PRO A 29 3.14 1.57 -6.60
CA PRO A 29 2.40 1.40 -5.37
C PRO A 29 3.33 1.67 -4.18
N VAL A 30 2.89 2.54 -3.28
CA VAL A 30 3.59 2.83 -2.02
C VAL A 30 2.97 2.01 -0.90
N LYS A 31 3.81 1.26 -0.18
CA LYS A 31 3.39 0.28 0.84
C LYS A 31 2.59 0.90 1.99
N TRP A 32 2.93 2.13 2.40
CA TRP A 32 2.22 2.83 3.48
C TRP A 32 0.75 3.13 3.14
N MET A 33 0.43 3.35 1.87
CA MET A 33 -0.95 3.56 1.41
C MET A 33 -1.76 2.26 1.46
N VAL A 34 -1.14 1.13 1.13
CA VAL A 34 -1.76 -0.19 1.22
C VAL A 34 -2.11 -0.53 2.68
N TRP A 35 -1.22 -0.17 3.62
CA TRP A 35 -1.47 -0.38 5.04
C TRP A 35 -2.67 0.41 5.56
N LEU A 36 -2.85 1.67 5.12
CA LEU A 36 -4.03 2.46 5.46
C LEU A 36 -5.33 1.84 4.95
N VAL A 37 -5.34 1.31 3.72
CA VAL A 37 -6.51 0.62 3.16
C VAL A 37 -6.87 -0.61 3.99
N TYR A 38 -5.88 -1.42 4.40
CA TYR A 38 -6.13 -2.57 5.27
C TYR A 38 -6.70 -2.19 6.63
N ILE A 39 -6.24 -1.09 7.24
CA ILE A 39 -6.77 -0.61 8.52
C ILE A 39 -8.23 -0.18 8.38
N LEU A 40 -8.56 0.59 7.35
CA LEU A 40 -9.93 1.05 7.11
C LEU A 40 -10.87 -0.13 6.84
N LEU A 41 -10.46 -1.08 6.00
CA LEU A 41 -11.21 -2.31 5.76
C LEU A 41 -11.37 -3.13 7.04
N GLY A 42 -10.32 -3.25 7.85
CA GLY A 42 -10.37 -3.93 9.15
C GLY A 42 -11.39 -3.29 10.08
N LEU A 43 -11.34 -1.97 10.27
CA LEU A 43 -12.31 -1.25 11.10
C LEU A 43 -13.74 -1.37 10.58
N PHE A 44 -13.92 -1.36 9.26
CA PHE A 44 -15.24 -1.54 8.65
C PHE A 44 -15.79 -2.94 8.89
N LEU A 45 -14.98 -3.98 8.66
CA LEU A 45 -15.36 -5.38 8.92
C LEU A 45 -15.64 -5.61 10.40
N ILE A 46 -14.78 -5.11 11.28
CA ILE A 46 -14.96 -5.19 12.73
C ILE A 46 -16.28 -4.51 13.13
N GLY A 47 -16.57 -3.31 12.61
CA GLY A 47 -17.84 -2.62 12.84
C GLY A 47 -19.05 -3.40 12.34
N ALA A 48 -18.97 -4.01 11.15
CA ALA A 48 -20.02 -4.85 10.60
C ALA A 48 -20.27 -6.10 11.46
N VAL A 49 -19.20 -6.73 11.96
CA VAL A 49 -19.29 -7.87 12.88
C VAL A 49 -19.87 -7.46 14.23
N TYR A 50 -19.42 -6.35 14.81
CA TYR A 50 -20.00 -5.84 16.07
C TYR A 50 -21.49 -5.54 15.92
N ARG A 51 -21.92 -4.96 14.80
CA ARG A 51 -23.33 -4.69 14.50
C ARG A 51 -24.17 -5.97 14.33
N LEU A 52 -23.54 -7.07 13.92
CA LEU A 52 -24.18 -8.39 13.77
C LEU A 52 -24.24 -9.17 15.08
N ILE A 53 -23.24 -9.02 15.95
CA ILE A 53 -23.09 -9.78 17.20
C ILE A 53 -23.79 -9.08 18.38
N VAL A 54 -23.80 -7.75 18.39
CA VAL A 54 -24.44 -6.94 19.45
C VAL A 54 -25.77 -6.41 18.89
N PRO A 55 -26.92 -7.01 19.27
CA PRO A 55 -28.24 -6.55 18.85
C PRO A 55 -28.63 -5.20 19.45
#